data_AF-A0A8T5TKR5-F1
#
_entry.id   AF-A0A8T5TKR5-F1
#
_cell.length_a   1.000
_cell.length_b   1.000
_cell.length_c   1.000
_cell.angle_alpha   90.00
_cell.angle_beta   90.00
_cell.angle_gamma   90.00
#
_symmetry.space_group_name_H-M   'P 1'
#
loop_
_entity.id
_entity.type
_entity.pdbx_description
1 polymer ?
#
loop_
_entity_poly.entity_id
_entity_poly.type
_entity_poly.pdbx_seq_one_letter_code
_entity_poly.pdbx_strand_id
1 'polypeptide(L)'
;MLLISQETNTEENCQFFEKDNIIYLIYGLFPDKKGKWLLEQIAKYYTELLEDKDADKLDKLEKYEINNKFQRIMKFILQEYFKLQDVFSDQDIPYIEDQLRVDYFGLSSKSIGVISLLIGDKLNIEVPGHIEDPAELKDMKESLLTAKIEAIAANTLGNTKAVPRWIAVKLGFQNYRFLSFQKYPNDFFVSLLLEGNLKKLSNIENRLKSYLLKATENQFTGDLKRFNKLKFSLNELFGRKRYF
;
A
#
# COMPACT_ATOMS: atom_id res chain seq x y z
N MET A 1 -6.76 -13.25 -23.72
CA MET A 1 -7.37 -14.60 -23.84
C MET A 1 -6.44 -15.57 -23.14
N LEU A 2 -6.95 -16.57 -22.42
CA LEU A 2 -6.11 -17.63 -21.85
C LEU A 2 -6.03 -18.79 -22.84
N LEU A 3 -4.82 -19.24 -23.16
CA LEU A 3 -4.57 -20.46 -23.94
C LEU A 3 -4.11 -21.55 -22.99
N ILE A 4 -4.59 -22.78 -23.18
CA ILE A 4 -4.10 -23.94 -22.44
C ILE A 4 -3.10 -24.64 -23.34
N SER A 5 -1.83 -24.64 -22.93
CA SER A 5 -0.79 -25.38 -23.66
C SER A 5 -1.08 -26.88 -23.59
N GLN A 6 -1.13 -27.56 -24.75
CA GLN A 6 -1.34 -29.01 -24.81
C GLN A 6 -0.12 -29.80 -24.29
N GLU A 7 1.06 -29.21 -24.31
CA GLU A 7 2.32 -29.86 -23.90
C GLU A 7 2.56 -29.76 -22.39
N THR A 8 2.23 -28.61 -21.80
CA THR A 8 2.54 -28.31 -20.39
C THR A 8 1.31 -28.24 -19.49
N ASN A 9 0.10 -28.25 -20.07
CA ASN A 9 -1.18 -28.06 -19.37
C ASN A 9 -1.22 -26.79 -18.49
N THR A 10 -0.41 -25.79 -18.84
CA THR A 10 -0.35 -24.49 -18.17
C THR A 10 -1.22 -23.48 -18.91
N GLU A 11 -1.91 -22.64 -18.13
CA GLU A 11 -2.60 -21.46 -18.67
C GLU A 11 -1.57 -20.40 -19.07
N GLU A 12 -1.59 -20.03 -20.34
CA GLU A 12 -0.75 -19.01 -20.95
C GLU A 12 -1.59 -17.81 -21.35
N ASN A 13 -1.02 -16.62 -21.20
CA ASN A 13 -1.65 -15.40 -21.68
C ASN A 13 -1.45 -15.31 -23.20
N CYS A 14 -2.53 -14.99 -23.90
CA CYS A 14 -2.53 -14.67 -25.31
C CYS A 14 -3.16 -13.29 -25.52
N GLN A 15 -2.39 -12.43 -26.18
CA GLN A 15 -2.81 -11.09 -26.55
C GLN A 15 -2.53 -10.90 -28.04
N PHE A 16 -3.47 -10.27 -28.73
CA PHE A 16 -3.31 -9.88 -30.12
C PHE A 16 -4.03 -8.58 -30.40
N PHE A 17 -3.60 -7.90 -31.45
CA PHE A 17 -4.35 -6.81 -32.05
C PHE A 17 -4.05 -6.70 -33.53
N GLU A 18 -4.95 -6.06 -34.25
CA GLU A 18 -4.79 -5.76 -35.66
C GLU A 18 -4.39 -4.30 -35.84
N LYS A 19 -3.39 -4.05 -36.69
CA LYS A 19 -3.01 -2.71 -37.12
C LYS A 19 -2.51 -2.78 -38.56
N ASP A 20 -2.97 -1.86 -39.40
CA ASP A 20 -2.60 -1.76 -40.81
C ASP A 20 -2.81 -3.10 -41.58
N ASN A 21 -3.94 -3.78 -41.32
CA ASN A 21 -4.30 -5.11 -41.83
C ASN A 21 -3.33 -6.25 -41.46
N ILE A 22 -2.49 -6.05 -40.44
CA ILE A 22 -1.56 -7.04 -39.92
C ILE A 22 -1.99 -7.42 -38.50
N ILE A 23 -2.09 -8.73 -38.25
CA ILE A 23 -2.38 -9.26 -36.92
C ILE A 23 -1.06 -9.50 -36.18
N TYR A 24 -0.89 -8.79 -35.07
CA TYR A 24 0.22 -8.99 -34.15
C TYR A 24 -0.25 -9.86 -32.98
N LEU A 25 0.45 -10.96 -32.72
CA LEU A 25 0.09 -11.96 -31.71
C LEU A 25 1.30 -12.26 -30.83
N ILE A 26 1.06 -12.36 -29.52
CA ILE A 26 2.01 -12.93 -28.56
C ILE A 26 1.28 -13.94 -27.67
N TYR A 27 1.98 -14.99 -27.27
CA TYR A 27 1.48 -15.99 -26.33
C TYR A 27 2.60 -16.46 -25.40
N GLY A 28 2.24 -16.85 -24.18
CA GLY A 28 3.16 -17.35 -23.16
C GLY A 28 2.87 -16.81 -21.76
N LEU A 29 3.84 -16.94 -20.86
CA LEU A 29 3.74 -16.46 -19.48
C LEU A 29 4.31 -15.04 -19.36
N PHE A 30 3.45 -14.04 -19.37
CA PHE A 30 3.84 -12.64 -19.20
C PHE A 30 2.74 -11.80 -18.51
N PRO A 31 3.12 -10.73 -17.78
CA PRO A 31 2.20 -9.71 -17.26
C PRO A 31 1.40 -9.02 -18.36
N ASP A 32 0.12 -8.71 -18.10
CA ASP A 32 -0.78 -8.13 -19.11
C ASP A 32 -0.26 -6.80 -19.70
N LYS A 33 0.26 -5.91 -18.84
CA LYS A 33 0.81 -4.61 -19.27
C LYS A 33 2.05 -4.78 -20.14
N LYS A 34 2.87 -5.81 -19.87
CA LYS A 34 4.08 -6.08 -20.65
C LYS A 34 3.75 -6.69 -22.00
N GLY A 35 2.72 -7.54 -22.06
CA GLY A 35 2.23 -8.08 -23.31
C GLY A 35 1.81 -6.98 -24.28
N LYS A 36 1.06 -5.99 -23.79
CA LYS A 36 0.65 -4.83 -24.60
C LYS A 36 1.84 -3.99 -25.08
N TRP A 37 2.79 -3.69 -24.20
CA TRP A 37 4.00 -2.95 -24.59
C TRP A 37 4.80 -3.70 -25.66
N LEU A 38 4.98 -5.01 -25.48
CA LEU A 38 5.71 -5.86 -26.42
C LEU A 38 5.04 -5.84 -27.81
N LEU A 39 3.72 -6.02 -27.84
CA LEU A 39 2.90 -5.94 -29.06
C LEU A 39 3.02 -4.58 -29.75
N GLU A 40 2.98 -3.47 -29.01
CA GLU A 40 3.13 -2.13 -29.56
C GLU A 40 4.52 -1.90 -30.17
N GLN A 41 5.59 -2.40 -29.53
CA GLN A 41 6.95 -2.30 -30.09
C GLN A 41 7.09 -3.15 -31.37
N ILE A 42 6.62 -4.40 -31.35
CA ILE A 42 6.60 -5.29 -32.51
C ILE A 42 5.91 -4.60 -33.68
N ALA A 43 4.72 -4.06 -33.46
CA ALA A 43 3.96 -3.38 -34.51
C ALA A 43 4.68 -2.14 -35.03
N LYS A 44 5.18 -1.27 -34.13
CA LYS A 44 5.92 -0.07 -34.54
C LYS A 44 7.08 -0.41 -35.46
N TYR A 45 7.97 -1.31 -35.04
CA TYR A 45 9.16 -1.65 -35.82
C TYR A 45 8.83 -2.42 -37.10
N TYR A 46 7.80 -3.26 -37.09
CA TYR A 46 7.39 -3.97 -38.30
C TYR A 46 6.80 -3.03 -39.34
N THR A 47 5.94 -2.07 -38.93
CA THR A 47 5.43 -1.02 -39.81
C THR A 47 6.56 -0.15 -40.36
N GLU A 48 7.56 0.21 -39.53
CA GLU A 48 8.76 0.93 -39.99
C GLU A 48 9.55 0.15 -41.04
N LEU A 49 9.64 -1.18 -40.93
CA LEU A 49 10.32 -2.03 -41.93
C LEU A 49 9.53 -2.18 -43.23
N LEU A 50 8.20 -2.03 -43.18
CA LEU A 50 7.35 -2.12 -44.35
C LEU A 50 7.38 -0.85 -45.21
N GLU A 51 7.70 0.31 -44.64
CA GLU A 51 7.80 1.59 -45.37
C GLU A 51 6.58 1.86 -46.27
N ASP A 52 5.37 1.70 -45.73
CA ASP A 52 4.07 1.84 -46.44
C ASP A 52 3.80 0.80 -47.55
N LYS A 53 4.63 -0.23 -47.70
CA LYS A 53 4.35 -1.37 -48.58
C LYS A 53 3.27 -2.27 -47.99
N ASP A 54 2.40 -2.76 -48.87
CA ASP A 54 1.40 -3.76 -48.55
C ASP A 54 2.08 -5.12 -48.32
N ALA A 55 1.97 -5.65 -47.10
CA ALA A 55 2.61 -6.90 -46.69
C ALA A 55 2.20 -8.10 -47.56
N ASP A 56 0.98 -8.09 -48.10
CA ASP A 56 0.47 -9.16 -48.96
C ASP A 56 1.08 -9.12 -50.37
N LYS A 57 1.53 -7.94 -50.81
CA LYS A 57 2.08 -7.71 -52.17
C LYS A 57 3.60 -7.80 -52.25
N LEU A 58 4.29 -8.04 -51.15
CA LEU A 58 5.76 -8.18 -51.12
C LEU A 58 6.22 -9.40 -51.91
N ASP A 59 7.33 -9.24 -52.64
CA ASP A 59 7.97 -10.35 -53.33
C ASP A 59 8.71 -11.29 -52.35
N LYS A 60 9.21 -12.43 -52.86
CA LYS A 60 9.91 -13.41 -52.00
C LYS A 60 11.22 -12.88 -51.41
N LEU A 61 11.94 -12.03 -52.14
CA LEU A 61 13.21 -11.47 -51.69
C LEU A 61 12.98 -10.39 -50.63
N GLU A 62 12.01 -9.50 -50.84
CA GLU A 62 11.58 -8.49 -49.89
C GLU A 62 11.09 -9.12 -48.58
N LYS A 63 10.27 -10.18 -48.65
CA LYS A 63 9.85 -10.94 -47.47
C LYS A 63 11.03 -11.51 -46.70
N TYR A 64 12.03 -12.03 -47.41
CA TYR A 64 13.24 -12.58 -46.80
C TYR A 64 14.09 -11.49 -46.13
N GLU A 65 14.26 -10.35 -46.78
CA GLU A 65 15.00 -9.21 -46.23
C GLU A 65 14.32 -8.62 -44.98
N ILE A 66 13.00 -8.40 -45.06
CA ILE A 66 12.21 -7.90 -43.92
C ILE A 66 12.30 -8.88 -42.76
N ASN A 67 12.15 -10.19 -42.99
CA ASN A 67 12.27 -11.19 -41.94
C ASN A 67 13.66 -11.14 -41.28
N ASN A 68 14.75 -11.08 -42.05
CA ASN A 68 16.10 -11.01 -41.51
C ASN A 68 16.35 -9.75 -40.67
N LYS A 69 15.87 -8.60 -41.14
CA LYS A 69 15.95 -7.34 -40.37
C LYS A 69 15.12 -7.44 -39.10
N PHE A 70 13.90 -7.95 -39.20
CA PHE A 70 12.97 -8.05 -38.10
C PHE A 70 13.45 -9.00 -37.00
N GLN A 71 14.08 -10.13 -37.33
CA GLN A 71 14.69 -11.03 -36.35
C GLN A 71 15.73 -10.33 -35.46
N ARG A 72 16.53 -9.42 -36.03
CA ARG A 72 17.50 -8.63 -35.25
C ARG A 72 16.81 -7.66 -34.32
N ILE A 73 15.75 -7.00 -34.80
CA ILE A 73 14.96 -6.08 -33.99
C ILE A 73 14.22 -6.83 -32.87
N MET A 74 13.64 -7.99 -33.16
CA MET A 74 12.99 -8.84 -32.16
C MET A 74 13.93 -9.20 -31.02
N LYS A 75 15.19 -9.53 -31.33
CA LYS A 75 16.20 -9.78 -30.30
C LYS A 75 16.44 -8.55 -29.41
N PHE A 76 16.49 -7.35 -30.00
CA PHE A 76 16.61 -6.10 -29.25
C PHE A 76 15.37 -5.83 -28.36
N ILE A 77 14.16 -5.94 -28.92
CA ILE A 77 12.91 -5.74 -28.18
C ILE A 77 12.83 -6.71 -27.00
N LEU A 78 13.17 -7.99 -27.20
CA LEU A 78 13.17 -8.99 -26.14
C LEU A 78 14.23 -8.71 -25.06
N GLN A 79 15.41 -8.22 -25.44
CA GLN A 79 16.43 -7.82 -24.46
C GLN A 79 15.97 -6.65 -23.59
N GLU A 80 15.34 -5.64 -24.19
CA GLU A 80 14.73 -4.53 -23.45
C GLU A 80 13.58 -5.02 -22.56
N TYR A 81 12.73 -5.91 -23.08
CA TYR A 81 11.67 -6.57 -22.30
C TYR A 81 12.22 -7.26 -21.04
N PHE A 82 13.33 -7.99 -21.15
CA PHE A 82 13.96 -8.65 -20.00
C PHE A 82 14.52 -7.65 -18.99
N LYS A 83 15.13 -6.55 -19.43
CA LYS A 83 15.57 -5.47 -18.52
C LYS A 83 14.41 -4.80 -17.79
N LEU A 84 13.26 -4.67 -18.45
CA LEU A 84 12.04 -4.11 -17.86
C LEU A 84 11.38 -5.06 -16.83
N GLN A 85 11.84 -6.31 -16.69
CA GLN A 85 11.32 -7.20 -15.66
C GLN A 85 11.56 -6.68 -14.25
N ASP A 86 12.64 -5.93 -14.01
CA ASP A 86 12.96 -5.34 -12.70
C ASP A 86 12.09 -4.13 -12.35
N VAL A 87 11.49 -3.46 -13.35
CA VAL A 87 10.74 -2.19 -13.17
C VAL A 87 9.23 -2.42 -13.14
N PHE A 88 8.73 -3.45 -13.82
CA PHE A 88 7.31 -3.80 -13.87
C PHE A 88 7.11 -5.15 -13.18
N SER A 89 6.89 -5.13 -11.87
CA SER A 89 6.41 -6.29 -11.12
C SER A 89 4.89 -6.40 -11.22
N ASP A 90 4.35 -7.61 -11.15
CA ASP A 90 2.91 -7.87 -10.93
C ASP A 90 2.49 -7.54 -9.49
N GLN A 91 3.28 -6.76 -8.74
CA GLN A 91 2.80 -6.23 -7.47
C GLN A 91 1.70 -5.24 -7.79
N ASP A 92 0.47 -5.58 -7.43
CA ASP A 92 -0.65 -4.64 -7.40
C ASP A 92 -0.13 -3.34 -6.78
N ILE A 93 -0.14 -2.26 -7.56
CA ILE A 93 0.16 -0.93 -7.03
C ILE A 93 -0.92 -0.69 -5.99
N PRO A 94 -0.58 -0.59 -4.69
CA PRO A 94 -1.60 -0.43 -3.68
C PRO A 94 -2.30 0.91 -3.91
N TYR A 95 -3.56 0.86 -4.34
CA TYR A 95 -4.37 2.05 -4.40
C TYR A 95 -4.56 2.57 -2.97
N ILE A 96 -4.52 3.89 -2.78
CA ILE A 96 -4.75 4.53 -1.47
C ILE A 96 -6.13 4.13 -0.90
N GLU A 97 -7.07 3.76 -1.76
CA GLU A 97 -8.38 3.22 -1.37
C GLU A 97 -8.30 1.85 -0.68
N ASP A 98 -7.23 1.08 -0.88
CA ASP A 98 -7.12 -0.28 -0.35
C ASP A 98 -6.40 -0.36 0.98
N GLN A 99 -5.75 0.71 1.41
CA GLN A 99 -4.88 0.68 2.58
C GLN A 99 -5.24 1.72 3.62
N LEU A 100 -5.24 1.29 4.89
CA LEU A 100 -5.24 2.15 6.06
C LEU A 100 -3.99 1.84 6.89
N ARG A 101 -3.09 2.81 6.98
CA ARG A 101 -1.85 2.71 7.73
C ARG A 101 -2.05 3.21 9.15
N VAL A 102 -1.52 2.50 10.14
CA VAL A 102 -1.47 2.96 11.53
C VAL A 102 -0.09 3.56 11.81
N ASP A 103 -0.07 4.77 12.34
CA ASP A 103 1.16 5.48 12.70
C ASP A 103 1.31 5.70 14.21
N TYR A 104 0.20 5.67 14.96
CA TYR A 104 0.23 5.77 16.41
C TYR A 104 -0.94 5.00 17.03
N PHE A 105 -0.69 4.37 18.18
CA PHE A 105 -1.67 3.77 19.05
C PHE A 105 -1.55 4.35 20.46
N GLY A 106 -2.67 4.83 21.01
CA GLY A 106 -2.79 5.30 22.38
C GLY A 106 -3.93 4.59 23.09
N LEU A 107 -3.70 4.18 24.34
CA LEU A 107 -4.71 3.72 25.28
C LEU A 107 -4.64 4.61 26.51
N SER A 108 -5.73 5.28 26.84
CA SER A 108 -5.86 6.07 28.05
C SER A 108 -7.03 5.59 28.88
N SER A 109 -7.00 5.90 30.18
CA SER A 109 -8.13 5.71 31.08
C SER A 109 -8.42 7.02 31.77
N LYS A 110 -9.61 7.59 31.53
CA LYS A 110 -9.99 8.94 31.96
C LYS A 110 -9.03 10.03 31.43
N SER A 111 -7.94 10.28 32.14
CA SER A 111 -6.94 11.32 31.83
C SER A 111 -5.50 10.83 32.01
N ILE A 112 -5.31 9.51 32.11
CA ILE A 112 -3.99 8.89 32.28
C ILE A 112 -3.68 8.09 31.02
N GLY A 113 -2.61 8.47 30.33
CA GLY A 113 -2.03 7.67 29.25
C GLY A 113 -1.46 6.36 29.80
N VAL A 114 -2.08 5.24 29.43
CA VAL A 114 -1.71 3.90 29.91
C VAL A 114 -0.73 3.24 28.95
N ILE A 115 -0.97 3.36 27.64
CA ILE A 115 -0.07 2.90 26.59
C ILE A 115 0.01 4.00 25.53
N SER A 116 1.23 4.32 25.14
CA SER A 116 1.52 5.07 23.92
C SER A 116 2.49 4.25 23.10
N LEU A 117 2.25 4.17 21.79
CA LEU A 117 3.06 3.42 20.83
C LEU A 117 3.15 4.19 19.52
N LEU A 118 4.34 4.70 19.21
CA LEU A 118 4.67 5.22 17.90
C LEU A 118 5.03 4.06 16.97
N ILE A 119 4.30 3.95 15.86
CA ILE A 119 4.41 2.83 14.94
C ILE A 119 5.18 3.29 13.71
N GLY A 120 6.46 2.93 13.65
CA GLY A 120 7.41 3.25 12.58
C GLY A 120 7.75 4.74 12.44
N ASP A 121 8.57 5.07 11.44
CA ASP A 121 9.35 6.33 11.45
C ASP A 121 8.85 7.40 10.47
N LYS A 122 7.67 7.20 9.86
CA LYS A 122 7.14 8.10 8.83
C LYS A 122 6.62 9.44 9.37
N LEU A 123 6.32 9.52 10.67
CA LEU A 123 5.86 10.76 11.28
C LEU A 123 7.06 11.66 11.60
N ASN A 124 7.16 12.78 10.90
CA ASN A 124 8.13 13.80 11.22
C ASN A 124 7.62 14.63 12.41
N ILE A 125 7.98 14.20 13.62
CA ILE A 125 7.59 14.83 14.89
C ILE A 125 8.79 15.62 15.39
N GLU A 126 8.65 16.94 15.41
CA GLU A 126 9.62 17.83 16.01
C GLU A 126 9.54 17.75 17.53
N VAL A 127 10.67 17.45 18.15
CA VAL A 127 10.83 17.37 19.60
C VAL A 127 11.68 18.57 20.03
N PRO A 128 11.28 19.33 21.07
CA PRO A 128 12.09 20.43 21.56
C PRO A 128 13.37 19.90 22.22
N GLY A 129 14.52 20.45 21.83
CA GLY A 129 15.84 20.10 22.37
C GLY A 129 16.64 19.13 21.48
N HIS A 130 17.87 18.82 21.92
CA HIS A 130 18.72 17.82 21.30
C HIS A 130 18.74 16.59 22.20
N ILE A 131 18.16 15.48 21.72
CA ILE A 131 18.14 14.20 22.42
C ILE A 131 19.02 13.24 21.61
N GLU A 132 20.12 12.79 22.22
CA GLU A 132 21.08 11.92 21.55
C GLU A 132 20.65 10.45 21.58
N ASP A 133 19.95 10.01 22.65
CA ASP A 133 19.47 8.64 22.77
C ASP A 133 18.21 8.40 21.90
N PRO A 134 18.25 7.46 20.93
CA PRO A 134 17.10 7.13 20.11
C PRO A 134 15.89 6.60 20.90
N ALA A 135 16.12 5.91 22.04
CA ALA A 135 15.03 5.38 22.86
C ALA A 135 14.30 6.51 23.58
N GLU A 136 15.04 7.39 24.25
CA GLU A 136 14.49 8.59 24.88
C GLU A 136 13.78 9.50 23.87
N LEU A 137 14.35 9.67 22.66
CA LEU A 137 13.72 10.44 21.59
C LEU A 137 12.36 9.86 21.18
N LYS A 138 12.27 8.53 21.08
CA LYS A 138 11.01 7.84 20.75
C LYS A 138 9.97 8.03 21.85
N ASP A 139 10.34 7.85 23.11
CA ASP A 139 9.45 8.02 24.25
C ASP A 139 8.95 9.48 24.36
N MET A 140 9.80 10.46 24.03
CA MET A 140 9.41 11.86 23.97
C MET A 140 8.43 12.15 22.83
N LYS A 141 8.66 11.59 21.63
CA LYS A 141 7.73 11.69 20.49
C LYS A 141 6.36 11.09 20.82
N GLU A 142 6.37 9.92 21.46
CA GLU A 142 5.18 9.23 21.94
C GLU A 142 4.39 10.08 22.94
N SER A 143 5.08 10.66 23.92
CA SER A 143 4.48 11.54 24.93
C SER A 143 3.87 12.81 24.33
N LEU A 144 4.60 13.47 23.42
CA LEU A 144 4.13 14.67 22.72
C LEU A 144 2.90 14.40 21.86
N LEU A 145 2.90 13.28 21.12
CA LEU A 145 1.73 12.88 20.33
C LEU A 145 0.52 12.62 21.21
N THR A 146 0.70 11.86 22.29
CA THR A 146 -0.37 11.54 23.25
C THR A 146 -1.00 12.83 23.77
N ALA A 147 -0.18 13.76 24.26
CA ALA A 147 -0.64 15.05 24.79
C ALA A 147 -1.41 15.88 23.73
N LYS A 148 -0.91 15.94 22.49
CA LYS A 148 -1.58 16.66 21.40
C LYS A 148 -2.94 16.03 21.06
N ILE A 149 -3.01 14.70 20.99
CA ILE A 149 -4.24 13.98 20.67
C ILE A 149 -5.27 14.14 21.78
N GLU A 150 -4.87 14.02 23.04
CA GLU A 150 -5.75 14.21 24.19
C GLU A 150 -6.25 15.67 24.28
N ALA A 151 -5.40 16.66 24.01
CA ALA A 151 -5.80 18.06 23.94
C ALA A 151 -6.85 18.31 22.85
N ILE A 152 -6.69 17.72 21.66
CA ILE A 152 -7.68 17.81 20.58
C ILE A 152 -9.00 17.15 21.00
N ALA A 153 -8.95 15.98 21.62
CA ALA A 153 -10.13 15.27 22.10
C ALA A 153 -10.87 16.06 23.18
N ALA A 154 -10.14 16.60 24.16
CA ALA A 154 -10.69 17.42 25.24
C ALA A 154 -11.32 18.71 24.72
N ASN A 155 -10.66 19.42 23.80
CA ASN A 155 -11.21 20.61 23.15
C ASN A 155 -12.48 20.30 22.36
N THR A 156 -12.50 19.18 21.63
CA THR A 156 -13.69 18.77 20.87
C THR A 156 -14.83 18.41 21.81
N LEU A 157 -14.56 17.68 22.89
CA LEU A 157 -15.55 17.36 23.92
C LEU A 157 -16.08 18.62 24.62
N GLY A 158 -15.22 19.58 24.96
CA GLY A 158 -15.63 20.84 25.58
C GLY A 158 -16.56 21.66 24.68
N ASN A 159 -16.26 21.72 23.38
CA ASN A 159 -17.02 22.51 22.41
C ASN A 159 -18.31 21.83 21.93
N THR A 160 -18.28 20.51 21.75
CA THR A 160 -19.39 19.75 21.14
C THR A 160 -20.20 18.94 22.15
N LYS A 161 -19.71 18.80 23.39
CA LYS A 161 -20.22 17.90 24.44
C LYS A 161 -20.23 16.42 24.03
N ALA A 162 -19.50 16.06 22.97
CA ALA A 162 -19.36 14.69 22.48
C ALA A 162 -17.90 14.39 22.10
N VAL A 163 -17.50 13.13 22.25
CA VAL A 163 -16.22 12.67 21.72
C VAL A 163 -16.43 12.28 20.25
N PRO A 164 -15.69 12.88 19.29
CA PRO A 164 -15.85 12.55 17.88
C PRO A 164 -15.36 11.13 17.62
N ARG A 165 -16.01 10.43 16.69
CA ARG A 165 -15.56 9.09 16.30
C ARG A 165 -14.22 9.14 15.56
N TRP A 166 -14.05 10.17 14.74
CA TRP A 166 -12.81 10.47 14.05
C TRP A 166 -12.74 11.96 13.70
N ILE A 167 -11.53 12.46 13.50
CA ILE A 167 -11.21 13.82 13.03
C ILE A 167 -10.26 13.67 11.85
N ALA A 168 -10.59 14.28 10.71
CA ALA A 168 -9.80 14.18 9.49
C ALA A 168 -9.01 15.47 9.22
N VAL A 169 -7.77 15.31 8.73
CA VAL A 169 -6.92 16.38 8.21
C VAL A 169 -6.44 15.98 6.82
N LYS A 170 -6.67 16.83 5.83
CA LYS A 170 -6.19 16.61 4.46
C LYS A 170 -4.69 16.90 4.40
N LEU A 171 -3.89 15.94 3.95
CA LEU A 171 -2.44 16.10 3.80
C LEU A 171 -2.01 16.39 2.35
N GLY A 172 -2.81 15.98 1.37
CA GLY A 172 -2.51 16.15 -0.05
C GLY A 172 -3.73 15.88 -0.93
N PHE A 173 -3.51 15.66 -2.24
CA PHE A 173 -4.62 15.47 -3.19
C PHE A 173 -5.40 14.16 -2.94
N GLN A 174 -4.71 13.09 -2.54
CA GLN A 174 -5.31 11.74 -2.33
C GLN A 174 -5.16 11.19 -0.90
N ASN A 175 -4.37 11.83 -0.03
CA ASN A 175 -4.08 11.31 1.32
C ASN A 175 -4.77 12.13 2.41
N TYR A 176 -5.45 11.42 3.31
CA TYR A 176 -6.02 11.95 4.53
C TYR A 176 -5.36 11.30 5.73
N ARG A 177 -5.15 12.10 6.78
CA ARG A 177 -4.80 11.62 8.10
C ARG A 177 -6.00 11.73 9.01
N PHE A 178 -6.20 10.73 9.83
CA PHE A 178 -7.32 10.64 10.74
C PHE A 178 -6.82 10.40 12.15
N LEU A 179 -7.43 11.09 13.10
CA LEU A 179 -7.48 10.63 14.47
C LEU A 179 -8.78 9.85 14.63
N SER A 180 -8.74 8.63 15.15
CA SER A 180 -9.95 7.91 15.56
C SER A 180 -9.97 7.72 17.07
N PHE A 181 -11.17 7.76 17.64
CA PHE A 181 -11.39 7.57 19.07
C PHE A 181 -12.42 6.47 19.29
N GLN A 182 -12.15 5.58 20.23
CA GLN A 182 -13.07 4.52 20.61
C GLN A 182 -13.13 4.38 22.12
N LYS A 183 -14.34 4.48 22.68
CA LYS A 183 -14.58 4.18 24.09
C LYS A 183 -14.67 2.67 24.29
N TYR A 184 -13.99 2.18 25.31
CA TYR A 184 -14.06 0.81 25.81
C TYR A 184 -14.69 0.80 27.21
N PRO A 185 -15.06 -0.37 27.77
CA PRO A 185 -15.57 -0.49 29.14
C PRO A 185 -14.61 0.16 30.16
N ASN A 186 -15.14 0.47 31.35
CA ASN A 186 -14.38 1.05 32.47
C ASN A 186 -13.62 2.36 32.17
N ASP A 187 -14.19 3.19 31.28
CA ASP A 187 -13.65 4.50 30.89
C ASP A 187 -12.26 4.46 30.26
N PHE A 188 -11.95 3.35 29.59
CA PHE A 188 -10.81 3.29 28.68
C PHE A 188 -11.16 3.93 27.34
N PHE A 189 -10.17 4.60 26.75
CA PHE A 189 -10.26 5.24 25.44
C PHE A 189 -9.05 4.82 24.60
N VAL A 190 -9.34 4.39 23.38
CA VAL A 190 -8.32 4.14 22.37
C VAL A 190 -8.30 5.30 21.41
N SER A 191 -7.10 5.79 21.12
CA SER A 191 -6.84 6.78 20.09
C SER A 191 -5.88 6.22 19.05
N LEU A 192 -6.21 6.34 17.77
CA LEU A 192 -5.31 5.95 16.68
C LEU A 192 -4.99 7.15 15.80
N LEU A 193 -3.73 7.26 15.34
CA LEU A 193 -3.38 8.11 14.21
C LEU A 193 -3.24 7.23 12.97
N LEU A 194 -4.00 7.56 11.94
CA LEU A 194 -4.20 6.72 10.75
C LEU A 194 -3.99 7.53 9.48
N GLU A 195 -3.57 6.89 8.39
CA GLU A 195 -3.45 7.50 7.06
C GLU A 195 -4.00 6.54 6.00
N GLY A 196 -4.85 7.02 5.09
CA GLY A 196 -5.41 6.20 3.99
C GLY A 196 -6.94 6.12 3.95
N ASN A 197 -7.52 4.95 3.70
CA ASN A 197 -8.98 4.80 3.56
C ASN A 197 -9.70 4.53 4.89
N LEU A 198 -10.43 5.53 5.39
CA LEU A 198 -11.23 5.43 6.62
C LEU A 198 -12.27 4.29 6.60
N LYS A 199 -12.75 3.85 5.43
CA LYS A 199 -13.70 2.72 5.33
C LYS A 199 -13.14 1.41 5.92
N LYS A 200 -11.81 1.29 6.03
CA LYS A 200 -11.14 0.12 6.61
C LYS A 200 -10.97 0.19 8.13
N LEU A 201 -11.38 1.29 8.79
CA LEU A 201 -11.20 1.50 10.23
C LEU A 201 -11.77 0.34 11.07
N SER A 202 -12.95 -0.16 10.71
CA SER A 202 -13.60 -1.29 11.39
C SER A 202 -12.74 -2.56 11.39
N ASN A 203 -11.92 -2.78 10.37
CA ASN A 203 -11.05 -3.95 10.29
C ASN A 203 -9.96 -3.90 11.36
N ILE A 204 -9.40 -2.71 11.59
CA ILE A 204 -8.38 -2.48 12.61
C ILE A 204 -9.01 -2.62 14.00
N GLU A 205 -10.16 -2.01 14.22
CA GLU A 205 -10.85 -2.02 15.51
C GLU A 205 -11.29 -3.42 15.91
N ASN A 206 -11.83 -4.20 14.97
CA ASN A 206 -12.21 -5.59 15.22
C ASN A 206 -11.00 -6.44 15.61
N ARG A 207 -9.83 -6.20 14.99
CA ARG A 207 -8.58 -6.87 15.36
C ARG A 207 -8.08 -6.42 16.73
N LEU A 208 -8.13 -5.13 17.03
CA LEU A 208 -7.70 -4.61 18.33
C LEU A 208 -8.62 -5.04 19.48
N LYS A 209 -9.91 -5.22 19.20
CA LYS A 209 -10.92 -5.61 20.19
C LYS A 209 -10.55 -6.92 20.91
N SER A 210 -9.97 -7.90 20.22
CA SER A 210 -9.55 -9.16 20.84
C SER A 210 -8.44 -8.99 21.87
N TYR A 211 -7.54 -8.02 21.67
CA TYR A 211 -6.46 -7.69 22.61
C TYR A 211 -6.96 -6.82 23.76
N LEU A 212 -7.84 -5.86 23.46
CA LEU A 212 -8.20 -4.79 24.39
C LEU A 212 -9.30 -5.18 25.38
N LEU A 213 -10.25 -6.03 25.01
CA LEU A 213 -11.34 -6.39 25.92
C LEU A 213 -10.82 -6.99 27.23
N LYS A 214 -9.84 -7.89 27.15
CA LYS A 214 -9.24 -8.51 28.34
C LYS A 214 -8.46 -7.51 29.20
N ALA A 215 -7.85 -6.50 28.59
CA ALA A 215 -7.07 -5.49 29.31
C ALA A 215 -7.92 -4.35 29.90
N THR A 216 -9.13 -4.17 29.39
CA THR A 216 -10.06 -3.09 29.77
C THR A 216 -11.25 -3.58 30.59
N GLU A 217 -11.28 -4.86 30.97
CA GLU A 217 -12.34 -5.50 31.76
C GLU A 217 -12.46 -4.96 33.18
N ASN A 218 -11.35 -4.48 33.76
CA ASN A 218 -11.30 -3.91 35.10
C ASN A 218 -10.89 -2.43 35.06
N GLN A 219 -11.40 -1.64 36.01
CA GLN A 219 -11.00 -0.24 36.17
C GLN A 219 -9.47 -0.07 36.30
N PHE A 220 -8.97 1.06 35.82
CA PHE A 220 -7.58 1.42 35.99
C PHE A 220 -7.28 1.76 37.45
N THR A 221 -6.29 1.07 38.03
CA THR A 221 -5.89 1.19 39.44
C THR A 221 -4.52 1.87 39.62
N GLY A 222 -3.93 2.42 38.56
CA GLY A 222 -2.58 2.99 38.59
C GLY A 222 -1.45 2.00 38.30
N ASP A 223 -1.73 0.69 38.27
CA ASP A 223 -0.71 -0.32 37.92
C ASP A 223 -0.52 -0.41 36.40
N LEU A 224 0.60 0.13 35.92
CA LEU A 224 1.00 0.06 34.51
C LEU A 224 1.58 -1.32 34.13
N LYS A 225 2.10 -2.10 35.09
CA LYS A 225 2.79 -3.38 34.78
C LYS A 225 1.84 -4.39 34.15
N ARG A 226 0.57 -4.38 34.56
CA ARG A 226 -0.49 -5.23 33.97
C ARG A 226 -0.68 -5.02 32.46
N PHE A 227 -0.25 -3.87 31.93
CA PHE A 227 -0.34 -3.53 30.50
C PHE A 227 0.92 -3.87 29.70
N ASN A 228 2.03 -4.26 30.33
CA ASN A 228 3.27 -4.62 29.61
C ASN A 228 3.05 -5.75 28.60
N LYS A 229 2.26 -6.77 28.98
CA LYS A 229 1.92 -7.87 28.07
C LYS A 229 1.10 -7.39 26.87
N LEU A 230 0.16 -6.48 27.08
CA LEU A 230 -0.61 -5.87 25.99
C LEU A 230 0.30 -5.02 25.09
N LYS A 231 1.16 -4.18 25.67
CA LYS A 231 2.13 -3.36 24.92
C LYS A 231 3.01 -4.23 24.02
N PHE A 232 3.51 -5.36 24.54
CA PHE A 232 4.29 -6.32 23.75
C PHE A 232 3.48 -6.93 22.59
N SER A 233 2.28 -7.43 22.85
CA SER A 233 1.42 -8.01 21.82
C SER A 233 1.03 -7.01 20.72
N LEU A 234 0.79 -5.75 21.09
CA LEU A 234 0.48 -4.69 20.13
C LEU A 234 1.71 -4.33 19.28
N ASN A 235 2.91 -4.27 19.89
CA ASN A 235 4.16 -4.08 19.15
C ASN A 235 4.39 -5.19 18.12
N GLU A 236 4.16 -6.45 18.49
CA GLU A 236 4.26 -7.56 17.52
C GLU A 236 3.24 -7.46 16.39
N LEU A 237 1.97 -7.12 16.73
CA LEU A 237 0.91 -6.96 15.74
C LEU A 237 1.28 -5.89 14.69
N PHE A 238 1.66 -4.70 15.15
CA PHE A 238 1.98 -3.59 14.27
C PHE A 238 3.35 -3.72 13.61
N GLY A 239 4.29 -4.46 14.22
CA GLY A 239 5.57 -4.82 13.60
C GLY A 239 5.39 -5.78 12.42
N ARG A 240 4.42 -6.70 12.48
CA ARG A 240 4.11 -7.63 11.37
C ARG A 240 3.23 -7.00 10.29
N LYS A 241 2.29 -6.12 10.67
CA LYS A 241 1.33 -5.53 9.74
C LYS A 241 0.96 -4.11 10.14
N ARG A 242 1.46 -3.14 9.37
CA ARG A 242 1.16 -1.70 9.54
C ARG A 242 0.06 -1.19 8.61
N TYR A 243 -0.18 -1.88 7.50
CA TYR A 243 -1.17 -1.55 6.48
C TYR A 243 -2.34 -2.54 6.54
N PHE A 244 -3.57 -2.03 6.59
CA PHE A 244 -4.81 -2.80 6.77
C PHE A 244 -5.83 -2.56 5.67
#